data_AF-A0A2V1DL17-F1
#
_entry.id   AF-A0A2V1DL17-F1
#
_cell.length_a   1.000
_cell.length_b   1.000
_cell.length_c   1.000
_cell.angle_alpha   90.00
_cell.angle_beta   90.00
_cell.angle_gamma   90.00
#
_symmetry.space_group_name_H-M   'P 1'
#
loop_
_entity.id
_entity.type
_entity.pdbx_description
1 polymer ?
#
loop_
_entity_poly.entity_id
_entity_poly.type
_entity_poly.pdbx_seq_one_letter_code
_entity_poly.pdbx_strand_id
1 'polypeptide(L)'
;PRSQAQDLLVPQKNDSIMILRQKMAALAEAVRCGRGMAAATNYAACPLQERDATKKAVAEMTPPERQAWDVYTQGRYPLPDVEWDTSREPPPTSTTPLRIARRRAEALNRLYRTDKAEPGHSVWFTENELAHLPLVKAMARVIGAERNLLGGQCTLSAEEIADLQSIDEILSVSGQILER
;
A
#
# COMPACT_ATOMS: atom_id res chain seq x y z
N PRO A 1 5.31 32.86 12.27
CA PRO A 1 4.00 32.23 12.52
C PRO A 1 3.43 31.60 11.23
N ARG A 2 3.69 30.31 10.99
CA ARG A 2 3.11 29.58 9.85
C ARG A 2 2.71 28.16 10.27
N SER A 3 1.44 27.87 10.01
CA SER A 3 0.73 26.58 10.04
C SER A 3 0.63 25.85 11.38
N GLN A 4 -0.36 26.26 12.18
CA GLN A 4 -0.97 25.35 13.15
C GLN A 4 -1.76 24.26 12.39
N ALA A 5 -1.37 23.02 12.68
CA ALA A 5 -2.09 21.75 12.55
C ALA A 5 -3.41 21.78 11.77
N GLN A 6 -3.39 21.28 10.54
CA GLN A 6 -4.60 20.82 9.88
C GLN A 6 -5.21 19.66 10.68
N ASP A 7 -6.53 19.76 10.87
CA ASP A 7 -7.45 18.76 11.42
C ASP A 7 -7.22 17.36 10.83
N LEU A 8 -6.32 16.60 11.46
CA LEU A 8 -6.26 15.17 11.23
C LEU A 8 -7.44 14.53 11.98
N LEU A 9 -8.35 13.90 11.22
CA LEU A 9 -9.44 13.06 11.75
C LEU A 9 -8.95 11.87 12.59
N VAL A 10 -7.63 11.67 12.65
CA VAL A 10 -6.97 10.63 13.43
C VAL A 10 -6.99 10.98 14.91
N PRO A 11 -7.61 10.14 15.76
CA PRO A 11 -7.50 10.26 17.21
C PRO A 11 -6.04 10.20 17.67
N GLN A 12 -5.72 10.95 18.71
CA GLN A 12 -4.40 11.01 19.33
C GLN A 12 -4.52 10.59 20.79
N LYS A 13 -3.50 9.93 21.34
CA LYS A 13 -3.50 9.43 22.74
C LYS A 13 -3.77 10.50 23.81
N ASN A 14 -3.58 11.76 23.45
CA ASN A 14 -3.74 12.91 24.34
C ASN A 14 -5.06 13.66 24.11
N ASP A 15 -5.91 13.17 23.20
CA ASP A 15 -7.23 13.74 22.97
C ASP A 15 -8.11 13.53 24.22
N SER A 16 -8.92 14.52 24.56
CA SER A 16 -9.97 14.34 25.55
C SER A 16 -11.11 13.50 24.96
N ILE A 17 -11.94 12.90 25.83
CA ILE A 17 -13.13 12.13 25.41
C ILE A 17 -14.04 12.98 24.48
N MET A 18 -14.13 14.28 24.72
CA MET A 18 -14.89 15.19 23.87
C MET A 18 -14.30 15.32 22.46
N ILE A 19 -12.97 15.50 22.35
CA ILE A 19 -12.28 15.58 21.06
C ILE A 19 -12.34 14.24 20.34
N LEU A 20 -12.17 13.12 21.08
CA LEU A 20 -12.34 11.78 20.54
C LEU A 20 -13.75 11.60 19.95
N ARG A 21 -14.80 11.96 20.69
CA ARG A 21 -16.20 11.88 20.19
C ARG A 21 -16.38 12.70 18.91
N GLN A 22 -15.82 13.91 18.85
CA GLN A 22 -15.92 14.77 17.68
C GLN A 22 -15.21 14.16 16.46
N LYS A 23 -14.00 13.64 16.64
CA LYS A 23 -13.24 12.95 15.58
C LYS A 23 -13.94 11.67 15.10
N MET A 24 -14.46 10.86 16.02
CA MET A 24 -15.22 9.64 15.69
C MET A 24 -16.51 9.97 14.93
N ALA A 25 -17.22 11.03 15.31
CA ALA A 25 -18.41 11.48 14.57
C ALA A 25 -18.06 11.94 13.15
N ALA A 26 -16.96 12.67 12.98
CA ALA A 26 -16.50 13.12 11.67
C ALA A 26 -16.00 11.98 10.78
N LEU A 27 -15.33 10.97 11.36
CA LEU A 27 -14.98 9.72 10.66
C LEU A 27 -16.22 8.95 10.20
N ALA A 28 -17.22 8.81 11.07
CA ALA A 28 -18.48 8.13 10.74
C ALA A 28 -19.25 8.83 9.61
N GLU A 29 -19.18 10.17 9.56
CA GLU A 29 -19.78 10.93 8.47
C GLU A 29 -19.01 10.77 7.15
N ALA A 30 -17.67 10.79 7.19
CA ALA A 30 -16.85 10.54 6.01
C ALA A 30 -17.13 9.17 5.36
N VAL A 31 -17.30 8.12 6.17
CA VAL A 31 -17.69 6.79 5.71
C VAL A 31 -19.09 6.76 5.13
N ARG A 32 -20.06 7.45 5.77
CA ARG A 32 -21.43 7.58 5.24
C ARG A 32 -21.48 8.27 3.88
N CYS A 33 -20.58 9.21 3.63
CA CYS A 33 -20.41 9.84 2.32
C CYS A 33 -19.67 8.95 1.28
N GLY A 34 -19.39 7.69 1.59
CA GLY A 34 -18.74 6.73 0.69
C GLY A 34 -17.22 6.84 0.63
N ARG A 35 -16.57 7.55 1.57
CA ARG A 35 -15.11 7.63 1.64
C ARG A 35 -14.56 6.49 2.51
N GLY A 36 -13.56 5.76 2.00
CA GLY A 36 -12.82 4.77 2.77
C GLY A 36 -12.12 5.36 4.00
N MET A 37 -11.88 4.55 5.03
CA MET A 37 -11.30 4.98 6.32
C MET A 37 -9.86 5.52 6.20
N ALA A 38 -9.04 4.91 5.35
CA ALA A 38 -7.70 5.40 5.04
C ALA A 38 -7.77 6.73 4.31
N ALA A 39 -8.67 6.85 3.31
CA ALA A 39 -8.88 8.10 2.60
C ALA A 39 -9.46 9.21 3.51
N ALA A 40 -10.32 8.87 4.46
CA ALA A 40 -10.87 9.81 5.44
C ALA A 40 -9.78 10.34 6.40
N THR A 41 -8.86 9.48 6.81
CA THR A 41 -7.73 9.85 7.68
C THR A 41 -6.51 10.37 6.93
N ASN A 42 -6.59 10.52 5.61
CA ASN A 42 -5.45 10.81 4.75
C ASN A 42 -4.26 9.87 4.99
N TYR A 43 -4.55 8.59 5.24
CA TYR A 43 -3.60 7.50 5.54
C TYR A 43 -2.78 7.73 6.82
N ALA A 44 -3.05 8.79 7.58
CA ALA A 44 -2.28 9.09 8.79
C ALA A 44 -2.59 8.13 9.95
N ALA A 45 -3.72 7.41 9.89
CA ALA A 45 -4.05 6.31 10.80
C ALA A 45 -3.47 4.97 10.35
N CYS A 46 -2.55 4.94 9.38
CA CYS A 46 -1.97 3.71 8.83
C CYS A 46 -0.44 3.62 9.06
N PRO A 47 0.09 3.48 10.31
CA PRO A 47 1.47 3.90 10.57
C PRO A 47 2.42 2.82 11.10
N LEU A 48 1.94 1.68 11.62
CA LEU A 48 2.80 0.74 12.35
C LEU A 48 3.12 -0.54 11.56
N GLN A 49 2.10 -1.16 10.98
CA GLN A 49 2.25 -2.45 10.29
C GLN A 49 2.92 -2.34 8.93
N GLU A 50 2.66 -1.27 8.16
CA GLU A 50 3.32 -1.02 6.86
C GLU A 50 4.84 -0.82 7.03
N ARG A 51 5.26 -0.17 8.12
CA ARG A 51 6.69 0.00 8.46
C ARG A 51 7.36 -1.33 8.78
N ASP A 52 6.69 -2.22 9.51
CA ASP A 52 7.23 -3.54 9.86
C ASP A 52 7.18 -4.51 8.67
N ALA A 53 6.13 -4.45 7.84
CA ALA A 53 6.01 -5.15 6.58
C ALA A 53 7.14 -4.80 5.63
N THR A 54 7.35 -3.50 5.42
CA THR A 54 8.40 -2.97 4.55
C THR A 54 9.77 -3.35 5.08
N LYS A 55 10.04 -3.19 6.38
CA LYS A 55 11.32 -3.60 6.99
C LYS A 55 11.59 -5.09 6.80
N LYS A 56 10.59 -5.95 7.05
CA LYS A 56 10.71 -7.39 6.86
C LYS A 56 10.93 -7.77 5.40
N ALA A 57 10.16 -7.18 4.49
CA ALA A 57 10.30 -7.39 3.06
C ALA A 57 11.69 -6.97 2.57
N VAL A 58 12.15 -5.80 2.98
CA VAL A 58 13.47 -5.26 2.64
C VAL A 58 14.58 -6.18 3.17
N ALA A 59 14.48 -6.67 4.41
CA ALA A 59 15.45 -7.61 5.00
C ALA A 59 15.66 -8.88 4.16
N GLU A 60 14.62 -9.36 3.47
CA GLU A 60 14.66 -10.56 2.64
C GLU A 60 14.96 -10.28 1.15
N MET A 61 15.15 -9.02 0.75
CA MET A 61 15.50 -8.69 -0.64
C MET A 61 16.89 -9.16 -1.00
N THR A 62 17.04 -9.59 -2.25
CA THR A 62 18.36 -9.81 -2.86
C THR A 62 19.10 -8.47 -3.03
N PRO A 63 20.44 -8.46 -3.17
CA PRO A 63 21.20 -7.22 -3.34
C PRO A 63 20.70 -6.32 -4.49
N PRO A 64 20.36 -6.85 -5.69
CA PRO A 64 19.81 -6.02 -6.78
C PRO A 64 18.43 -5.44 -6.46
N GLU A 65 17.56 -6.20 -5.78
CA GLU A 65 16.23 -5.74 -5.36
C GLU A 65 16.35 -4.60 -4.34
N ARG A 66 17.25 -4.75 -3.37
CA ARG A 66 17.51 -3.73 -2.34
C ARG A 66 18.07 -2.45 -2.94
N GLN A 67 19.06 -2.55 -3.83
CA GLN A 67 19.61 -1.37 -4.50
C GLN A 67 18.53 -0.61 -5.29
N ALA A 68 17.69 -1.33 -6.02
CA ALA A 68 16.58 -0.71 -6.75
C ALA A 68 15.56 -0.07 -5.81
N TRP A 69 15.22 -0.73 -4.70
CA TRP A 69 14.31 -0.22 -3.68
C TRP A 69 14.83 1.07 -3.01
N ASP A 70 16.12 1.12 -2.65
CA ASP A 70 16.72 2.29 -2.01
C ASP A 70 16.70 3.51 -2.95
N VAL A 71 17.01 3.30 -4.24
CA VAL A 71 16.96 4.38 -5.25
C VAL A 71 15.51 4.83 -5.50
N TYR A 72 14.54 3.90 -5.48
CA TYR A 72 13.12 4.20 -5.60
C TYR A 72 12.59 5.02 -4.41
N THR A 73 12.91 4.62 -3.18
CA THR A 73 12.46 5.33 -1.97
C THR A 73 13.07 6.73 -1.83
N GLN A 74 14.23 6.97 -2.46
CA GLN A 74 14.82 8.30 -2.61
C GLN A 74 14.17 9.15 -3.72
N GLY A 75 13.21 8.61 -4.47
CA GLY A 75 12.54 9.30 -5.58
C GLY A 75 13.41 9.46 -6.83
N ARG A 76 14.47 8.66 -6.97
CA ARG A 76 15.48 8.80 -8.04
C ARG A 76 15.47 7.66 -9.05
N TYR A 77 14.55 6.70 -8.92
CA TYR A 77 14.50 5.55 -9.79
C TYR A 77 13.84 5.91 -11.12
N PRO A 78 14.52 5.76 -12.27
CA PRO A 78 13.93 6.05 -13.57
C PRO A 78 13.03 4.88 -13.98
N LEU A 79 11.73 5.00 -13.72
CA LEU A 79 10.75 4.05 -14.24
C LEU A 79 10.59 4.28 -15.76
N PRO A 80 10.59 3.21 -16.59
CA PRO A 80 10.33 3.35 -18.02
C PRO A 80 8.89 3.76 -18.29
N ASP A 81 8.66 4.50 -19.38
CA ASP A 81 7.30 4.82 -19.81
C ASP A 81 6.65 3.58 -20.44
N VAL A 82 5.56 3.10 -19.85
CA VAL A 82 4.83 1.93 -20.33
C VAL A 82 3.52 2.37 -20.98
N GLU A 83 3.33 2.00 -22.25
CA GLU A 83 2.07 2.23 -22.97
C GLU A 83 1.07 1.12 -22.63
N TRP A 84 0.21 1.36 -21.64
CA TRP A 84 -0.71 0.34 -21.09
C TRP A 84 -1.73 -0.20 -22.09
N ASP A 85 -1.99 0.49 -23.20
CA ASP A 85 -2.94 0.00 -24.19
C ASP A 85 -2.31 -1.00 -25.18
N THR A 86 -0.97 -0.98 -25.33
CA THR A 86 -0.27 -1.78 -26.34
C THR A 86 0.81 -2.72 -25.79
N SER A 87 1.42 -2.39 -24.65
CA SER A 87 2.57 -3.09 -24.06
C SER A 87 2.14 -4.34 -23.29
N ARG A 88 1.59 -5.34 -24.00
CA ARG A 88 1.07 -6.58 -23.42
C ARG A 88 1.42 -7.80 -24.25
N GLU A 89 1.75 -8.88 -23.55
CA GLU A 89 1.92 -10.22 -24.13
C GLU A 89 0.78 -11.15 -23.70
N PRO A 90 0.61 -12.31 -24.36
CA PRO A 90 -0.33 -13.33 -23.91
C PRO A 90 -0.04 -13.75 -22.46
N PRO A 91 -1.04 -13.74 -21.57
CA PRO A 91 -0.83 -14.14 -20.19
C PRO A 91 -0.47 -15.63 -20.11
N PRO A 92 0.36 -16.05 -19.13
CA PRO A 92 0.71 -17.46 -18.99
C PRO A 92 -0.54 -18.30 -18.68
N THR A 93 -0.63 -19.48 -19.29
CA THR A 93 -1.78 -20.39 -19.10
C THR A 93 -1.62 -21.31 -17.88
N SER A 94 -0.39 -21.57 -17.46
CA SER A 94 -0.09 -22.43 -16.31
C SER A 94 -0.24 -21.68 -14.98
N THR A 95 -0.75 -22.38 -13.95
CA THR A 95 -1.13 -21.81 -12.66
C THR A 95 0.00 -21.03 -11.97
N THR A 96 1.21 -21.60 -11.92
CA THR A 96 2.35 -20.97 -11.20
C THR A 96 2.86 -19.72 -11.92
N PRO A 97 3.21 -19.76 -13.23
CA PRO A 97 3.57 -18.56 -13.99
C PRO A 97 2.48 -17.47 -13.97
N LEU A 98 1.21 -17.85 -14.07
CA LEU A 98 0.09 -16.91 -14.02
C LEU A 98 0.02 -16.20 -12.66
N ARG A 99 0.21 -16.92 -11.56
CA ARG A 99 0.27 -16.33 -10.21
C ARG A 99 1.43 -15.34 -10.06
N ILE A 100 2.60 -15.65 -10.62
CA ILE A 100 3.75 -14.75 -10.61
C ILE A 100 3.45 -13.48 -11.42
N ALA A 101 2.88 -13.64 -12.62
CA ALA A 101 2.50 -12.52 -13.49
C ALA A 101 1.46 -11.61 -12.82
N ARG A 102 0.47 -12.17 -12.11
CA ARG A 102 -0.51 -11.39 -11.33
C ARG A 102 0.14 -10.56 -10.23
N ARG A 103 1.04 -11.16 -9.44
CA ARG A 103 1.75 -10.43 -8.36
C ARG A 103 2.62 -9.31 -8.89
N ARG A 104 3.24 -9.50 -10.06
CA ARG A 104 4.06 -8.48 -10.71
C ARG A 104 3.20 -7.38 -11.34
N ALA A 105 2.06 -7.72 -11.91
CA ALA A 105 1.10 -6.74 -12.40
C ALA A 105 0.58 -5.84 -11.27
N GLU A 106 0.25 -6.43 -10.11
CA GLU A 106 -0.09 -5.70 -8.89
C GLU A 106 1.04 -4.76 -8.44
N ALA A 107 2.29 -5.22 -8.48
CA ALA A 107 3.45 -4.39 -8.17
C ALA A 107 3.64 -3.22 -9.17
N LEU A 108 3.40 -3.44 -10.47
CA LEU A 108 3.43 -2.39 -11.48
C LEU A 108 2.33 -1.34 -11.22
N ASN A 109 1.11 -1.77 -10.91
CA ASN A 109 0.02 -0.88 -10.53
C ASN A 109 0.41 0.05 -9.36
N ARG A 110 1.08 -0.48 -8.33
CA ARG A 110 1.55 0.33 -7.19
C ARG A 110 2.71 1.27 -7.54
N LEU A 111 3.65 0.83 -8.39
CA LEU A 111 4.78 1.66 -8.84
C LEU A 111 4.32 2.83 -9.72
N TYR A 112 3.40 2.58 -10.65
CA TYR A 112 2.91 3.56 -11.63
C TYR A 112 1.63 4.29 -11.19
N ARG A 113 1.08 3.95 -10.01
CA ARG A 113 -0.18 4.50 -9.48
C ARG A 113 -1.33 4.38 -10.50
N THR A 114 -1.49 3.18 -11.04
CA THR A 114 -2.48 2.82 -12.06
C THR A 114 -3.19 1.53 -11.66
N ASP A 115 -4.31 1.22 -12.29
CA ASP A 115 -5.05 -0.04 -12.17
C ASP A 115 -5.02 -0.88 -13.45
N LYS A 116 -4.37 -0.36 -14.50
CA LYS A 116 -4.36 -0.94 -15.85
C LYS A 116 -3.44 -2.15 -16.03
N ALA A 117 -2.46 -2.36 -15.14
CA ALA A 117 -1.50 -3.44 -15.31
C ALA A 117 -2.14 -4.80 -15.05
N GLU A 118 -2.24 -5.58 -16.11
CA GLU A 118 -2.71 -6.98 -16.12
C GLU A 118 -1.53 -7.98 -16.22
N PRO A 119 -1.75 -9.29 -16.02
CA PRO A 119 -0.69 -10.30 -16.15
C PRO A 119 0.08 -10.24 -17.48
N GLY A 120 -0.58 -9.89 -18.59
CA GLY A 120 0.08 -9.72 -19.89
C GLY A 120 1.11 -8.58 -19.93
N HIS A 121 0.85 -7.49 -19.21
CA HIS A 121 1.80 -6.37 -19.06
C HIS A 121 3.01 -6.81 -18.23
N SER A 122 2.81 -7.64 -17.21
CA SER A 122 3.93 -8.20 -16.45
C SER A 122 4.83 -9.08 -17.32
N VAL A 123 4.28 -9.82 -18.28
CA VAL A 123 5.07 -10.65 -19.20
C VAL A 123 5.88 -9.74 -20.11
N TRP A 124 5.20 -8.80 -20.79
CA TRP A 124 5.85 -7.81 -21.64
C TRP A 124 6.98 -7.06 -20.92
N PHE A 125 6.73 -6.61 -19.68
CA PHE A 125 7.71 -5.90 -18.87
C PHE A 125 8.93 -6.78 -18.51
N THR A 126 8.73 -8.07 -18.32
CA THR A 126 9.84 -9.00 -18.02
C THR A 126 10.74 -9.20 -19.25
N GLU A 127 10.19 -9.08 -20.47
CA GLU A 127 10.90 -9.28 -21.74
C GLU A 127 11.58 -8.00 -22.23
N ASN A 128 10.92 -6.85 -22.09
CA ASN A 128 11.39 -5.57 -22.65
C ASN A 128 12.14 -4.71 -21.61
N GLU A 129 11.75 -4.80 -20.33
CA GLU A 129 12.23 -3.92 -19.26
C GLU A 129 12.96 -4.71 -18.15
N LEU A 130 13.77 -5.70 -18.56
CA LEU A 130 14.45 -6.62 -17.64
C LEU A 130 15.32 -5.89 -16.59
N ALA A 131 15.91 -4.74 -16.96
CA ALA A 131 16.69 -3.90 -16.07
C ALA A 131 15.91 -3.41 -14.84
N HIS A 132 14.59 -3.30 -14.98
CA HIS A 132 13.68 -2.80 -13.94
C HIS A 132 13.01 -3.91 -13.12
N LEU A 133 13.18 -5.17 -13.53
CA LEU A 133 12.62 -6.32 -12.84
C LEU A 133 12.99 -6.41 -11.35
N PRO A 134 14.21 -6.03 -10.88
CA PRO A 134 14.53 -6.01 -9.47
C PRO A 134 13.58 -5.12 -8.64
N LEU A 135 13.18 -3.95 -9.16
CA LEU A 135 12.25 -3.08 -8.46
C LEU A 135 10.85 -3.69 -8.38
N VAL A 136 10.36 -4.27 -9.48
CA VAL A 136 9.06 -4.93 -9.52
C VAL A 136 8.99 -6.09 -8.51
N LYS A 137 10.06 -6.88 -8.41
CA LYS A 137 10.18 -7.95 -7.41
C LYS A 137 10.23 -7.40 -5.98
N ALA A 138 10.98 -6.32 -5.74
CA ALA A 138 11.04 -5.65 -4.45
C ALA A 138 9.66 -5.19 -4.00
N MET A 139 8.92 -4.49 -4.88
CA MET A 139 7.55 -4.04 -4.61
C MET A 139 6.59 -5.21 -4.37
N ALA A 140 6.64 -6.26 -5.21
CA ALA A 140 5.80 -7.45 -5.02
C ALA A 140 6.05 -8.14 -3.66
N ARG A 141 7.28 -8.09 -3.16
CA ARG A 141 7.64 -8.62 -1.83
C ARG A 141 7.06 -7.76 -0.71
N VAL A 142 7.11 -6.44 -0.84
CA VAL A 142 6.50 -5.51 0.13
C VAL A 142 5.00 -5.74 0.23
N ILE A 143 4.30 -5.79 -0.91
CA ILE A 143 2.85 -6.10 -0.97
C ILE A 143 2.56 -7.47 -0.36
N GLY A 144 3.40 -8.47 -0.64
CA GLY A 144 3.28 -9.80 -0.05
C GLY A 144 3.45 -9.80 1.48
N ALA A 145 4.41 -9.02 2.00
CA ALA A 145 4.64 -8.90 3.44
C ALA A 145 3.50 -8.16 4.14
N GLU A 146 2.96 -7.10 3.53
CA GLU A 146 1.75 -6.39 3.99
C GLU A 146 0.57 -7.36 4.09
N ARG A 147 0.31 -8.14 3.03
CA ARG A 147 -0.78 -9.14 3.01
C ARG A 147 -0.59 -10.24 4.08
N ASN A 148 0.63 -10.71 4.30
CA ASN A 148 0.92 -11.74 5.30
C ASN A 148 0.76 -11.22 6.73
N LEU A 149 1.05 -9.95 7.00
CA LEU A 149 0.84 -9.33 8.30
C LEU A 149 -0.64 -9.19 8.66
N LEU A 150 -1.52 -9.13 7.65
CA LEU A 150 -2.98 -9.01 7.80
C LEU A 150 -3.70 -10.37 7.79
N GLY A 151 -2.97 -11.48 8.03
CA GLY A 151 -3.59 -12.81 8.12
C GLY A 151 -3.77 -13.54 6.78
N GLY A 152 -3.09 -13.11 5.72
CA GLY A 152 -2.92 -13.92 4.50
C GLY A 152 -4.14 -14.07 3.59
N GLN A 153 -5.15 -13.20 3.72
CA GLN A 153 -6.34 -13.24 2.88
C GLN A 153 -6.04 -12.71 1.46
N CYS A 154 -6.24 -13.56 0.45
CA CYS A 154 -6.01 -13.27 -0.98
C CYS A 154 -7.09 -12.39 -1.64
N THR A 155 -8.08 -11.90 -0.89
CA THR A 155 -9.30 -11.29 -1.45
C THR A 155 -9.38 -9.78 -1.32
N LEU A 156 -8.49 -9.15 -0.54
CA LEU A 156 -8.57 -7.71 -0.27
C LEU A 156 -7.60 -6.94 -1.17
N SER A 157 -8.13 -5.90 -1.81
CA SER A 157 -7.38 -4.87 -2.53
C SER A 157 -6.52 -4.04 -1.57
N ALA A 158 -5.52 -3.33 -2.11
CA ALA A 158 -4.66 -2.45 -1.32
C ALA A 158 -5.45 -1.35 -0.59
N GLU A 159 -6.58 -0.90 -1.16
CA GLU A 159 -7.46 0.10 -0.53
C GLU A 159 -8.21 -0.48 0.67
N GLU A 160 -8.79 -1.68 0.53
CA GLU A 160 -9.47 -2.38 1.62
C GLU A 160 -8.52 -2.73 2.77
N ILE A 161 -7.26 -3.05 2.42
CA ILE A 161 -6.18 -3.27 3.38
C ILE A 161 -5.88 -1.99 4.17
N ALA A 162 -5.70 -0.87 3.49
CA ALA A 162 -5.41 0.40 4.15
C ALA A 162 -6.58 0.86 5.04
N ASP A 163 -7.81 0.62 4.60
CA ASP A 163 -9.02 0.93 5.36
C ASP A 163 -9.10 0.10 6.65
N LEU A 164 -8.88 -1.22 6.58
CA LEU A 164 -8.82 -2.08 7.76
C LEU A 164 -7.74 -1.65 8.75
N GLN A 165 -6.55 -1.31 8.26
CA GLN A 165 -5.45 -0.85 9.11
C GLN A 165 -5.79 0.47 9.80
N SER A 166 -6.43 1.39 9.08
CA SER A 166 -6.87 2.67 9.63
C SER A 166 -7.92 2.46 10.72
N ILE A 167 -8.82 1.48 10.55
CA ILE A 167 -9.82 1.10 11.55
C ILE A 167 -9.15 0.56 12.82
N ASP A 168 -8.25 -0.41 12.69
CA ASP A 168 -7.58 -1.03 13.84
C ASP A 168 -6.80 -0.02 14.68
N GLU A 169 -6.06 0.89 14.03
CA GLU A 169 -5.31 1.94 14.73
C GLU A 169 -6.25 2.90 15.45
N ILE A 170 -7.34 3.33 14.80
CA ILE A 170 -8.36 4.20 15.42
C ILE A 170 -8.96 3.53 16.65
N LEU A 171 -9.32 2.25 16.57
CA LEU A 171 -9.87 1.49 17.69
C LEU A 171 -8.87 1.36 18.84
N SER A 172 -7.62 1.02 18.54
CA SER A 172 -6.53 0.91 19.50
C SER A 172 -6.28 2.21 20.26
N VAL A 173 -6.17 3.33 19.55
CA VAL A 173 -5.96 4.65 20.18
C VAL A 173 -7.19 5.09 20.97
N SER A 174 -8.39 4.81 20.48
CA SER A 174 -9.65 5.11 21.20
C SER A 174 -9.75 4.33 22.51
N GLY A 175 -9.40 3.04 22.52
CA GLY A 175 -9.35 2.22 23.73
C GLY A 175 -8.41 2.80 24.78
N GLN A 176 -7.21 3.21 24.39
CA GLN A 176 -6.23 3.83 25.28
C GLN A 176 -6.71 5.15 25.91
N ILE A 177 -7.57 5.91 25.23
CA ILE A 177 -8.18 7.14 25.75
C ILE A 177 -9.28 6.82 26.77
N LEU A 178 -10.05 5.74 26.55
CA LEU A 178 -11.15 5.34 27.42
C LEU A 178 -10.72 4.62 28.69
N GLU A 179 -9.57 3.94 28.67
CA GLU A 179 -8.96 3.27 29.83
C GLU A 179 -8.24 4.25 30.79
N ARG A 180 -8.26 5.54 30.47
CA ARG A 180 -7.56 6.62 31.18
C ARG A 180 -8.48 7.35 32.15
#